data_AF-A0AAW3HVP1-F1
#
_entry.id   AF-A0AAW3HVP1-F1
#
_cell.length_a   1.000
_cell.length_b   1.000
_cell.length_c   1.000
_cell.angle_alpha   90.00
_cell.angle_beta   90.00
_cell.angle_gamma   90.00
#
_symmetry.space_group_name_H-M   'P 1'
#
loop_
_entity.id
_entity.type
_entity.pdbx_description
1 polymer ?
#
loop_
_entity_poly.entity_id
_entity_poly.type
_entity_poly.pdbx_seq_one_letter_code
_entity_poly.pdbx_strand_id
1 'polypeptide(L)'
;MMTLEEVKLYLKVENGEEDYLIEQLMTTSRQLCEDILRETSTSEVLKTAILYGVAYLYEHREEANHKELKETLYHLLLADRKDVF
;
A
#
# COMPACT_ATOMS: atom_id res chain seq x y z
N MET A 1 6.91 9.85 5.72
CA MET A 1 6.71 9.71 4.26
C MET A 1 7.63 8.60 3.79
N MET A 2 7.11 7.60 3.09
CA MET A 2 7.89 6.45 2.60
C MET A 2 8.57 6.80 1.27
N THR A 3 9.84 6.44 1.10
CA THR A 3 10.61 6.75 -0.11
C THR A 3 10.48 5.64 -1.16
N LEU A 4 10.84 5.96 -2.42
CA LEU A 4 10.86 4.97 -3.50
C LEU A 4 11.85 3.84 -3.20
N GLU A 5 13.01 4.17 -2.64
CA GLU A 5 14.09 3.25 -2.30
C GLU A 5 13.67 2.26 -1.20
N GLU A 6 12.91 2.70 -0.20
CA GLU A 6 12.35 1.82 0.83
C GLU A 6 11.40 0.79 0.21
N VAL A 7 10.58 1.20 -0.75
CA VAL A 7 9.65 0.32 -1.46
C VAL A 7 10.39 -0.63 -2.40
N LYS A 8 11.37 -0.13 -3.15
CA LYS A 8 12.22 -0.96 -4.01
C LYS A 8 12.97 -2.02 -3.22
N LEU A 9 13.49 -1.66 -2.04
CA LEU A 9 14.12 -2.60 -1.13
C LEU A 9 13.14 -3.70 -0.69
N TYR A 10 11.90 -3.33 -0.36
CA TYR A 10 10.84 -4.27 0.01
C TYR A 10 10.47 -5.22 -1.15
N LEU A 11 10.34 -4.67 -2.36
CA LEU A 11 10.03 -5.43 -3.59
C LEU A 11 11.24 -6.20 -4.14
N LYS A 12 12.44 -5.98 -3.61
CA LYS A 12 13.72 -6.51 -4.13
C LYS A 12 14.00 -6.09 -5.58
N VAL A 13 13.63 -4.86 -5.92
CA VAL A 13 13.89 -4.25 -7.24
C VAL A 13 15.19 -3.46 -7.18
N GLU A 14 16.19 -3.87 -7.97
CA GLU A 14 17.54 -3.26 -7.94
C GLU A 14 17.75 -2.20 -9.04
N ASN A 15 17.03 -2.30 -10.16
CA ASN A 15 17.16 -1.38 -11.29
C ASN A 15 16.12 -0.24 -11.21
N GLY A 16 16.26 0.78 -12.08
CA GLY A 16 15.37 1.94 -12.12
C GLY A 16 14.31 1.90 -13.23
N GLU A 17 14.19 0.80 -13.97
CA GLU A 17 13.31 0.72 -15.14
C GLU A 17 11.82 0.84 -14.76
N GLU A 18 11.48 0.36 -13.57
CA GLU A 18 10.11 0.32 -13.06
C GLU A 18 9.81 1.43 -12.03
N ASP A 19 10.73 2.39 -11.84
CA ASP A 19 10.59 3.44 -10.82
C ASP A 19 9.28 4.21 -10.95
N TYR A 20 8.96 4.68 -12.16
CA TYR A 20 7.72 5.39 -12.43
C TYR A 20 6.48 4.55 -12.09
N LEU A 21 6.51 3.25 -12.41
CA LEU A 21 5.41 2.36 -12.10
C LEU A 21 5.28 2.15 -10.58
N ILE A 22 6.39 1.91 -9.89
CA ILE A 22 6.40 1.72 -8.44
C ILE A 22 5.85 2.98 -7.74
N GLU A 23 6.19 4.19 -8.20
CA GLU A 23 5.62 5.44 -7.67
C GLU A 23 4.09 5.54 -7.86
N GLN A 24 3.56 5.10 -9.01
CA GLN A 24 2.11 5.04 -9.24
C GLN A 24 1.43 4.02 -8.32
N LEU A 25 2.06 2.85 -8.12
CA LEU A 25 1.55 1.83 -7.21
C LEU A 25 1.60 2.30 -5.76
N MET A 26 2.65 3.02 -5.34
CA MET A 26 2.75 3.65 -4.02
C MET A 26 1.61 4.63 -3.78
N THR A 27 1.31 5.48 -4.77
CA THR A 27 0.20 6.44 -4.70
C THR A 27 -1.14 5.71 -4.58
N THR A 28 -1.35 4.68 -5.41
CA THR A 28 -2.59 3.89 -5.42
C THR A 28 -2.80 3.16 -4.10
N SER A 29 -1.77 2.49 -3.59
CA SER A 29 -1.81 1.75 -2.32
C SER A 29 -2.06 2.69 -1.13
N ARG A 30 -1.43 3.88 -1.13
CA ARG A 30 -1.71 4.93 -0.13
C ARG A 30 -3.18 5.35 -0.15
N GLN A 31 -3.72 5.67 -1.32
CA GLN A 31 -5.11 6.09 -1.43
C GLN A 31 -6.08 5.01 -0.90
N LEU A 32 -5.84 3.74 -1.23
CA LEU A 32 -6.65 2.62 -0.72
C LEU A 32 -6.61 2.53 0.81
N CYS A 33 -5.44 2.73 1.42
CA CYS A 33 -5.30 2.70 2.87
C CYS A 33 -5.98 3.91 3.53
N GLU A 34 -5.85 5.11 2.97
CA GLU A 34 -6.49 6.33 3.48
C GLU A 34 -8.01 6.26 3.34
N ASP A 35 -8.54 5.68 2.26
CA ASP A 35 -9.98 5.45 2.07
C ASP A 35 -10.55 4.52 3.16
N ILE A 36 -9.77 3.52 3.59
CA ILE A 36 -10.13 2.59 4.67
C ILE A 36 -10.14 3.30 6.03
N LEU A 37 -9.08 4.07 6.32
CA LEU A 37 -8.94 4.80 7.58
C LEU A 37 -9.91 5.98 7.70
N ARG A 38 -10.33 6.56 6.57
CA ARG A 38 -11.09 7.81 6.47
C ARG A 38 -10.36 9.02 7.08
N GLU A 39 -9.05 8.91 7.25
CA GLU A 39 -8.17 9.98 7.71
C GLU A 39 -6.75 9.77 7.18
N THR A 40 -5.99 10.86 7.11
CA THR A 40 -4.55 10.80 6.86
C THR A 40 -3.83 10.42 8.16
N SER A 41 -3.12 9.30 8.16
CA SER A 41 -2.27 8.82 9.26
C SER A 41 -0.80 8.76 8.82
N THR A 42 0.11 8.64 9.79
CA THR A 42 1.54 8.40 9.54
C THR A 42 2.08 7.24 10.37
N SER A 43 1.21 6.34 10.83
CA SER A 43 1.58 5.20 11.65
C SER A 43 2.46 4.19 10.90
N GLU A 44 3.22 3.40 11.65
CA GLU A 44 4.01 2.29 11.08
C GLU A 44 3.10 1.19 10.50
N VAL A 45 1.90 1.02 11.06
CA VAL A 45 0.89 0.09 10.54
C VAL A 45 0.42 0.54 9.15
N LEU A 46 0.15 1.84 8.97
CA LEU A 46 -0.19 2.39 7.65
C LEU A 46 0.95 2.16 6.65
N LYS A 47 2.21 2.42 7.03
CA LYS A 47 3.35 2.15 6.12
C LYS A 47 3.40 0.69 5.70
N THR A 48 3.20 -0.23 6.64
CA THR A 48 3.18 -1.67 6.38
C THR A 48 2.03 -2.05 5.43
N ALA A 49 0.84 -1.50 5.64
CA ALA A 49 -0.31 -1.71 4.76
C ALA A 49 -0.05 -1.17 3.34
N ILE A 50 0.57 0.01 3.22
CA ILE A 50 0.94 0.57 1.92
C ILE A 50 1.96 -0.33 1.22
N LEU A 51 3.00 -0.80 1.90
CA LEU A 51 4.00 -1.73 1.35
C LEU A 51 3.34 -3.02 0.83
N TYR A 52 2.44 -3.61 1.63
CA TYR A 52 1.68 -4.79 1.22
C TYR A 52 0.87 -4.52 -0.05
N GLY A 53 0.12 -3.41 -0.10
CA GLY A 53 -0.69 -3.07 -1.26
C GLY A 53 0.16 -2.80 -2.51
N VAL A 54 1.34 -2.20 -2.37
CA VAL A 54 2.27 -2.04 -3.50
C VAL A 54 2.73 -3.39 -4.02
N ALA A 55 3.20 -4.29 -3.15
CA ALA A 55 3.66 -5.61 -3.57
C ALA A 55 2.56 -6.42 -4.24
N TYR A 56 1.35 -6.41 -3.67
CA TYR A 56 0.20 -7.10 -4.25
C TYR A 56 -0.10 -6.60 -5.66
N LEU A 57 -0.21 -5.28 -5.86
CA LEU A 57 -0.48 -4.69 -7.16
C LEU A 57 0.68 -4.90 -8.15
N TYR A 58 1.91 -4.92 -7.66
CA TYR A 58 3.11 -5.15 -8.46
C TYR A 58 3.15 -6.59 -8.99
N GLU A 59 2.76 -7.58 -8.19
CA GLU A 59 2.75 -8.99 -8.56
C GLU A 59 1.51 -9.39 -9.39
N HIS A 60 0.37 -8.77 -9.15
CA HIS A 60 -0.93 -9.16 -9.75
C HIS A 60 -1.42 -8.16 -10.81
N ARG A 61 -0.53 -7.63 -11.66
CA ARG A 61 -0.86 -6.54 -12.61
C ARG A 61 -1.94 -6.91 -13.64
N GLU A 62 -2.04 -8.18 -13.99
CA GLU A 62 -2.96 -8.66 -15.04
C GLU A 62 -4.31 -9.11 -14.47
N GLU A 63 -4.33 -9.61 -13.23
CA GLU A 63 -5.50 -10.27 -12.61
C GLU A 63 -5.68 -9.89 -11.13
N ALA A 64 -5.51 -8.62 -10.78
CA ALA A 64 -5.63 -8.18 -9.38
C ALA A 64 -7.05 -8.43 -8.81
N ASN A 65 -7.14 -9.28 -7.78
CA ASN A 65 -8.38 -9.42 -7.00
C ASN A 65 -8.50 -8.26 -6.00
N HIS A 66 -9.10 -7.16 -6.45
CA HIS A 66 -9.27 -5.95 -5.64
C HIS A 66 -10.10 -6.16 -4.37
N LYS A 67 -10.95 -7.20 -4.31
CA LYS A 67 -11.73 -7.51 -3.11
C LYS A 67 -10.80 -8.05 -2.01
N GLU A 68 -9.98 -9.04 -2.35
CA GLU A 68 -9.03 -9.66 -1.42
C GLU A 68 -7.98 -8.65 -0.93
N LEU A 69 -7.48 -7.80 -1.83
CA LEU A 69 -6.60 -6.70 -1.47
C LEU A 69 -7.26 -5.78 -0.44
N LYS A 70 -8.49 -5.33 -0.69
CA LYS A 70 -9.21 -4.45 0.23
C LYS A 70 -9.50 -5.10 1.58
N GLU A 71 -9.88 -6.38 1.61
CA GLU A 71 -10.11 -7.13 2.86
C GLU A 71 -8.82 -7.23 3.69
N THR A 72 -7.69 -7.54 3.06
CA THR A 72 -6.40 -7.61 3.74
C THR A 72 -5.98 -6.26 4.30
N LEU A 73 -6.04 -5.20 3.48
CA LEU A 73 -5.72 -3.84 3.92
C LEU A 73 -6.65 -3.40 5.06
N TYR A 74 -7.94 -3.73 4.99
CA TYR A 74 -8.91 -3.45 6.04
C TYR A 74 -8.52 -4.10 7.37
N HIS A 75 -8.14 -5.38 7.35
CA HIS A 75 -7.71 -6.10 8.54
C HIS A 75 -6.40 -5.56 9.12
N LEU A 76 -5.43 -5.20 8.28
CA LEU A 76 -4.18 -4.59 8.73
C LEU A 76 -4.40 -3.23 9.41
N LEU A 77 -5.31 -2.43 8.86
CA LEU A 77 -5.58 -1.07 9.33
C LEU A 77 -6.63 -1.00 10.45
N LEU A 78 -7.21 -2.14 10.85
CA LEU A 78 -8.32 -2.18 11.78
C LEU A 78 -7.97 -1.58 13.15
N ALA A 79 -6.73 -1.78 13.60
CA ALA A 79 -6.24 -1.25 14.88
C ALA A 79 -6.08 0.29 14.88
N ASP A 80 -5.86 0.89 13.71
CA ASP A 80 -5.64 2.32 13.53
C ASP A 80 -6.91 3.06 13.08
N ARG A 81 -7.92 2.31 12.63
CA ARG A 81 -9.18 2.87 12.19
C ARG A 81 -9.92 3.44 13.39
N LYS A 82 -10.11 4.77 13.42
CA LYS A 82 -10.96 5.40 14.44
C LYS A 82 -12.40 4.93 14.26
N ASP A 83 -12.94 4.30 15.30
CA ASP A 83 -14.37 4.03 15.38
C ASP A 83 -15.12 5.37 15.44
N VAL A 84 -15.95 5.61 14.43
CA VAL A 84 -16.93 6.70 14.48
C VAL A 84 -18.08 6.19 15.33
N PHE A 85 -18.03 6.47 16.63
CA PHE A 85 -19.17 6.35 17.54
C PHE A 85 -20.05 7.60 17.47
#